data_AF-A0A1J5D292-F1
#
_entry.id   AF-A0A1J5D292-F1
#
_cell.length_a   1.000
_cell.length_b   1.000
_cell.length_c   1.000
_cell.angle_alpha   90.00
_cell.angle_beta   90.00
_cell.angle_gamma   90.00
#
_symmetry.space_group_name_H-M   'P 1'
#
loop_
_entity.id
_entity.type
_entity.pdbx_description
1 polymer ?
#
loop_
_entity_poly.entity_id
_entity_poly.type
_entity_poly.pdbx_seq_one_letter_code
_entity_poly.pdbx_strand_id
1 'polypeptide(L)'
;MVGNVMAKFLEEGWEPALPEDGAFGYDFELTRGKEKVAVQVRSQKARVYLPQLRRFEDFLDSSEARRFARGFLISNSGFAGTVFAYMDSEGIGNISLGTLENGTVRWFPEEDPTAGSSPREKRYIGVFTCKGGVGKTTISAHLAGAFALCGYHVVLVDLDRQGNLRKLMGEGIYLPHPRKKAGTTITVLDQHEWDENRDPETGIVICDCNPEFSQNPVELMSRFDYCLIPTTLNPLGINKNGFIIRKTFQEIRNLNRKTEMFVVINNFDPAEKKRNQVLNDLLKNEFKGLSMADPLCHYIDPDDVSIRFSKQLLYWGYETVIEDAEPQLSFRAFGGRSLPRSDFLALAEYLQNHSDLDKIKKALAKTPVKK
;
A
#
# COMPACT_ATOMS: atom_id res chain seq x y z
N MET A 1 3.69 28.76 -6.93
CA MET A 1 4.62 27.82 -6.25
C MET A 1 5.86 27.57 -7.08
N VAL A 2 5.72 27.11 -8.32
CA VAL A 2 6.85 26.88 -9.26
C VAL A 2 7.83 28.05 -9.31
N GLY A 3 7.37 29.28 -9.49
CA GLY A 3 8.24 30.47 -9.50
C GLY A 3 9.04 30.71 -8.21
N ASN A 4 8.47 30.40 -7.03
CA ASN A 4 9.18 30.54 -5.75
C ASN A 4 10.26 29.47 -5.61
N VAL A 5 9.99 28.24 -6.08
CA VAL A 5 10.96 27.15 -6.06
C VAL A 5 12.10 27.44 -7.05
N MET A 6 11.79 27.94 -8.25
CA MET A 6 12.81 28.36 -9.23
C MET A 6 13.70 29.48 -8.68
N ALA A 7 13.13 30.52 -8.07
CA ALA A 7 13.88 31.61 -7.46
C ALA A 7 14.85 31.10 -6.37
N LYS A 8 14.42 30.11 -5.59
CA LYS A 8 15.27 29.52 -4.55
C LYS A 8 16.44 28.73 -5.13
N PHE A 9 16.19 27.90 -6.15
CA PHE A 9 17.26 27.15 -6.81
C PHE A 9 18.27 28.09 -7.48
N LEU A 10 17.82 29.24 -7.99
CA LEU A 10 18.70 30.30 -8.49
C LEU A 10 19.65 30.85 -7.41
N GLU A 11 19.16 31.05 -6.18
CA GLU A 11 20.01 31.43 -5.03
C GLU A 11 21.02 30.33 -4.65
N GLU A 12 20.67 29.06 -4.86
CA GLU A 12 21.51 27.89 -4.56
C GLU A 12 22.50 27.54 -5.70
N GLY A 13 22.60 28.40 -6.72
CA GLY A 13 23.53 28.25 -7.84
C GLY A 13 23.09 27.27 -8.92
N TRP A 14 21.79 26.99 -9.02
CA TRP A 14 21.19 26.28 -10.15
C TRP A 14 20.61 27.26 -11.17
N GLU A 15 20.61 26.88 -12.44
CA GLU A 15 19.99 27.64 -13.52
C GLU A 15 18.64 27.01 -13.89
N PRO A 16 17.50 27.59 -13.45
CA PRO A 16 16.18 27.07 -13.77
C PRO A 16 15.74 27.48 -15.18
N ALA A 17 15.28 26.52 -15.97
CA ALA A 17 14.71 26.75 -17.30
C ALA A 17 13.32 26.12 -17.41
N LEU A 18 12.40 26.81 -18.08
CA LEU A 18 11.09 26.26 -18.38
C LEU A 18 11.21 25.16 -19.46
N PRO A 19 10.31 24.16 -19.45
CA PRO A 19 10.26 23.15 -20.50
C PRO A 19 10.08 23.77 -21.89
N GLU A 20 10.60 23.07 -22.90
CA GLU A 20 10.26 23.33 -24.30
C GLU A 20 8.75 23.07 -24.55
N ASP A 21 8.16 23.79 -25.50
CA ASP A 21 6.73 23.65 -25.83
C ASP A 21 6.40 22.19 -26.18
N GLY A 22 5.46 21.60 -25.42
CA GLY A 22 5.03 20.21 -25.57
C GLY A 22 5.72 19.20 -24.67
N ALA A 23 6.63 19.61 -23.78
CA ALA A 23 7.21 18.69 -22.80
C ALA A 23 6.16 18.22 -21.76
N PHE A 24 6.25 16.95 -21.36
CA PHE A 24 5.36 16.33 -20.38
C PHE A 24 6.17 15.69 -19.26
N GLY A 25 5.60 15.67 -18.04
CA GLY A 25 6.16 14.91 -16.91
C GLY A 25 7.00 15.72 -15.91
N TYR A 26 7.33 16.98 -16.18
CA TYR A 26 8.05 17.87 -15.27
C TYR A 26 7.58 19.33 -15.44
N ASP A 27 7.83 20.18 -14.45
CA ASP A 27 7.38 21.58 -14.43
C ASP A 27 8.50 22.56 -14.86
N PHE A 28 9.76 22.25 -14.54
CA PHE A 28 10.94 22.98 -14.98
C PHE A 28 12.20 22.11 -14.85
N GLU A 29 13.27 22.48 -15.55
CA GLU A 29 14.57 21.83 -15.44
C GLU A 29 15.57 22.72 -14.72
N LEU A 30 16.48 22.10 -13.97
CA LEU A 30 17.60 22.76 -13.31
C LEU A 30 18.91 22.32 -13.96
N THR A 31 19.78 23.26 -14.25
CA THR A 31 21.13 22.97 -14.76
C THR A 31 22.18 23.47 -13.77
N ARG A 32 23.17 22.64 -13.45
CA ARG A 32 24.37 23.04 -12.70
C ARG A 32 25.59 22.36 -13.29
N GLY A 33 26.41 23.13 -14.00
CA GLY A 33 27.55 22.57 -14.75
C GLY A 33 27.08 21.61 -15.85
N LYS A 34 27.45 20.33 -15.76
CA LYS A 34 27.01 19.27 -16.71
C LYS A 34 25.78 18.50 -16.24
N GLU A 35 25.30 18.77 -15.03
CA GLU A 35 24.18 18.07 -14.44
C GLU A 35 22.88 18.78 -14.83
N LYS A 36 21.93 18.01 -15.41
CA LYS A 36 20.56 18.44 -15.63
C LYS A 36 19.62 17.63 -14.76
N VAL A 37 18.66 18.30 -14.12
CA VAL A 37 17.68 17.69 -13.22
C VAL A 37 16.27 18.09 -13.62
N ALA A 38 15.38 17.11 -13.75
CA ALA A 38 13.96 17.38 -13.97
C ALA A 38 13.28 17.67 -12.64
N VAL A 39 12.51 18.75 -12.52
CA VAL A 39 11.79 19.09 -11.29
C VAL A 39 10.29 19.03 -11.52
N GLN A 40 9.61 18.31 -10.65
CA GLN A 40 8.15 18.26 -10.59
C GLN A 40 7.67 18.80 -9.24
N VAL A 41 6.79 19.78 -9.26
CA VAL A 41 6.24 20.46 -8.09
C VAL A 41 4.76 20.15 -7.95
N ARG A 42 4.37 19.61 -6.79
CA ARG A 42 2.98 19.31 -6.44
C ARG A 42 2.48 20.30 -5.40
N SER A 43 1.68 21.26 -5.86
CA SER A 43 1.04 22.29 -5.04
C SER A 43 -0.40 21.88 -4.70
N GLN A 44 -0.57 20.88 -3.84
CA GLN A 44 -1.88 20.30 -3.51
C GLN A 44 -2.07 20.21 -1.99
N LYS A 45 -3.31 20.31 -1.51
CA LYS A 45 -3.59 20.20 -0.06
C LYS A 45 -3.29 18.79 0.48
N ALA A 46 -3.54 17.77 -0.33
CA ALA A 46 -3.27 16.37 0.01
C ALA A 46 -1.79 16.03 -0.20
N ARG A 47 -1.25 15.08 0.56
CA ARG A 47 0.13 14.58 0.41
C ARG A 47 0.37 14.02 -0.99
N VAL A 48 1.63 13.91 -1.38
CA VAL A 48 2.01 13.17 -2.59
C VAL A 48 2.04 11.68 -2.29
N TYR A 49 1.35 10.91 -3.13
CA TYR A 49 1.12 9.47 -2.98
C TYR A 49 1.88 8.65 -4.03
N LEU A 50 1.96 7.33 -3.84
CA LEU A 50 2.75 6.43 -4.68
C LEU A 50 2.42 6.52 -6.19
N PRO A 51 1.16 6.62 -6.64
CA PRO A 51 0.86 6.78 -8.07
C PRO A 51 1.49 8.04 -8.70
N GLN A 52 1.60 9.13 -7.94
CA GLN A 52 2.21 10.37 -8.43
C GLN A 52 3.74 10.22 -8.53
N LEU A 53 4.38 9.55 -7.57
CA LEU A 53 5.79 9.19 -7.68
C LEU A 53 6.04 8.29 -8.89
N ARG A 54 5.19 7.27 -9.09
CA ARG A 54 5.31 6.29 -10.18
C ARG A 54 5.17 6.94 -11.55
N ARG A 55 4.23 7.86 -11.70
CA ARG A 55 4.09 8.66 -12.93
C ARG A 55 5.34 9.51 -13.21
N PHE A 56 6.04 9.98 -12.18
CA PHE A 56 7.29 10.71 -12.35
C PHE A 56 8.47 9.78 -12.66
N GLU A 57 8.50 8.60 -12.03
CA GLU A 57 9.44 7.52 -12.34
C GLU A 57 9.32 7.05 -13.80
N ASP A 58 8.11 6.79 -14.28
CA ASP A 58 7.82 6.40 -15.68
C ASP A 58 8.30 7.48 -16.68
N PHE A 59 8.18 8.75 -16.30
CA PHE A 59 8.75 9.85 -17.09
C PHE A 59 10.27 9.81 -17.10
N LEU A 60 10.93 9.63 -15.95
CA LEU A 60 12.40 9.59 -15.89
C LEU A 60 13.01 8.41 -16.67
N ASP A 61 12.26 7.33 -16.84
CA ASP A 61 12.64 6.19 -17.67
C ASP A 61 12.41 6.39 -19.17
N SER A 62 11.71 7.46 -19.56
CA SER A 62 11.39 7.73 -20.96
C SER A 62 12.61 8.19 -21.77
N SER A 63 12.54 8.05 -23.09
CA SER A 63 13.62 8.51 -24.00
C SER A 63 13.90 10.00 -23.88
N GLU A 64 12.87 10.79 -23.62
CA GLU A 64 12.90 12.24 -23.46
C GLU A 64 13.65 12.64 -22.19
N ALA A 65 13.58 11.82 -21.14
CA ALA A 65 14.21 12.10 -19.86
C ALA A 65 15.68 11.68 -19.77
N ARG A 66 16.24 11.02 -20.80
CA ARG A 66 17.68 10.63 -20.85
C ARG A 66 18.65 11.77 -20.66
N ARG A 67 18.21 13.02 -20.91
CA ARG A 67 19.01 14.23 -20.70
C ARG A 67 19.15 14.60 -19.23
N PHE A 68 18.34 14.05 -18.33
CA PHE A 68 18.35 14.31 -16.91
C PHE A 68 19.16 13.24 -16.17
N ALA A 69 20.03 13.68 -15.26
CA ALA A 69 20.80 12.79 -14.39
C ALA A 69 19.96 12.24 -13.24
N ARG A 70 18.96 12.99 -12.78
CA ARG A 70 18.03 12.65 -11.70
C ARG A 70 16.77 13.52 -11.76
N GLY A 71 15.78 13.20 -10.94
CA GLY A 71 14.56 13.98 -10.77
C GLY A 71 14.36 14.48 -9.34
N PHE A 72 13.80 15.69 -9.19
CA PHE A 72 13.34 16.23 -7.92
C PHE A 72 11.83 16.28 -7.89
N LEU A 73 11.23 15.60 -6.92
CA LEU A 73 9.80 15.69 -6.66
C LEU A 73 9.58 16.53 -5.41
N ILE A 74 8.94 17.69 -5.55
CA ILE A 74 8.77 18.66 -4.48
C ILE A 74 7.28 18.83 -4.16
N SER A 75 6.92 18.75 -2.88
CA SER A 75 5.54 18.88 -2.39
C SER A 75 5.42 20.00 -1.35
N ASN A 76 4.28 20.66 -1.22
CA ASN A 76 4.02 21.56 -0.07
C ASN A 76 3.34 20.85 1.10
N SER A 77 2.73 19.69 0.85
CA SER A 77 1.97 18.90 1.82
C SER A 77 2.76 17.70 2.35
N GLY A 78 3.96 17.47 1.81
CA GLY A 78 4.82 16.31 2.09
C GLY A 78 4.40 15.07 1.29
N PHE A 79 4.89 13.91 1.75
CA PHE A 79 4.74 12.61 1.09
C PHE A 79 4.12 11.58 2.04
N ALA A 80 3.40 10.60 1.49
CA ALA A 80 2.90 9.46 2.26
C ALA A 80 4.04 8.50 2.68
N GLY A 81 3.85 7.76 3.78
CA GLY A 81 4.85 6.80 4.27
C GLY A 81 5.21 5.71 3.25
N THR A 82 4.22 5.30 2.48
CA THR A 82 4.28 4.36 1.35
C THR A 82 5.26 4.80 0.25
N VAL A 83 5.42 6.10 0.03
CA VAL A 83 6.38 6.67 -0.93
C VAL A 83 7.81 6.39 -0.47
N PHE A 84 8.12 6.65 0.79
CA PHE A 84 9.44 6.38 1.37
C PHE A 84 9.73 4.88 1.42
N ALA A 85 8.75 4.07 1.85
CA ALA A 85 8.84 2.62 1.86
C ALA A 85 9.15 2.06 0.47
N TYR A 86 8.45 2.55 -0.56
CA TYR A 86 8.69 2.17 -1.96
C TYR A 86 10.10 2.56 -2.41
N MET A 87 10.51 3.82 -2.23
CA MET A 87 11.82 4.30 -2.66
C MET A 87 12.97 3.58 -1.98
N ASP A 88 12.86 3.30 -0.68
CA ASP A 88 13.84 2.50 0.04
C ASP A 88 13.88 1.09 -0.54
N SER A 89 12.71 0.44 -0.67
CA SER A 89 12.57 -0.96 -1.11
C SER A 89 13.08 -1.23 -2.52
N GLU A 90 12.89 -0.29 -3.45
CA GLU A 90 13.33 -0.40 -4.85
C GLU A 90 14.75 0.18 -5.05
N GLY A 91 15.35 0.77 -4.01
CA GLY A 91 16.67 1.38 -4.11
C GLY A 91 16.71 2.61 -5.02
N ILE A 92 15.59 3.35 -5.10
CA ILE A 92 15.46 4.53 -5.96
C ILE A 92 16.37 5.64 -5.40
N GLY A 93 17.49 5.85 -6.07
CA GLY A 93 18.46 6.91 -5.75
C GLY A 93 18.47 8.08 -6.75
N ASN A 94 17.85 7.89 -7.92
CA ASN A 94 17.74 8.90 -8.98
C ASN A 94 16.56 9.87 -8.79
N ILE A 95 15.77 9.71 -7.72
CA ILE A 95 14.69 10.64 -7.35
C ILE A 95 14.99 11.18 -5.96
N SER A 96 14.93 12.50 -5.79
CA SER A 96 15.01 13.16 -4.48
C SER A 96 13.67 13.80 -4.13
N LEU A 97 13.20 13.54 -2.90
CA LEU A 97 11.94 14.09 -2.39
C LEU A 97 12.20 15.33 -1.55
N GLY A 98 11.48 16.42 -1.81
CA GLY A 98 11.59 17.67 -1.06
C GLY A 98 10.24 18.21 -0.61
N THR A 99 10.17 18.78 0.60
CA THR A 99 9.00 19.56 1.04
C THR A 99 9.33 21.04 1.05
N LEU A 100 8.46 21.88 0.48
CA LEU A 100 8.62 23.33 0.53
C LEU A 100 8.08 23.89 1.86
N GLU A 101 8.97 24.26 2.77
CA GLU A 101 8.65 24.86 4.08
C GLU A 101 9.28 26.26 4.18
N ASN A 102 8.49 27.29 4.47
CA ASN A 102 8.96 28.68 4.66
C ASN A 102 9.86 29.23 3.53
N GLY A 103 9.64 28.78 2.29
CA GLY A 103 10.43 29.21 1.13
C GLY A 103 11.72 28.41 0.89
N THR A 104 12.02 27.39 1.71
CA THR A 104 13.17 26.51 1.54
C THR A 104 12.72 25.08 1.26
N VAL A 105 13.44 24.36 0.41
CA VAL A 105 13.17 22.94 0.13
C VAL A 105 13.89 22.09 1.17
N ARG A 106 13.13 21.40 2.01
CA ARG A 106 13.62 20.40 2.96
C ARG A 106 13.67 19.04 2.30
N TRP A 107 14.86 18.48 2.10
CA TRP A 107 15.08 17.21 1.42
C TRP A 107 14.99 16.00 2.36
N PHE A 108 14.47 14.89 1.86
CA PHE A 108 14.47 13.59 2.53
C PHE A 108 15.57 12.67 2.00
N PRO A 109 16.08 11.72 2.81
CA PRO A 109 15.71 11.45 4.20
C PRO A 109 16.39 12.42 5.17
N GLU A 110 15.66 12.88 6.19
CA GLU A 110 16.33 13.37 7.41
C GLU A 110 16.96 12.17 8.13
N GLU A 111 18.09 12.39 8.82
CA GLU A 111 18.57 11.44 9.81
C GLU A 111 17.46 11.25 10.84
N ASP A 112 16.76 10.13 10.75
CA ASP A 112 15.56 9.81 11.51
C ASP A 112 15.93 9.62 13.00
N PRO A 113 15.61 10.55 13.93
CA PRO A 113 16.06 10.43 15.31
C PRO A 113 15.21 9.44 16.11
N THR A 114 14.05 9.01 15.61
CA THR A 114 13.12 8.16 16.35
C THR A 114 12.18 7.43 15.40
N ALA A 115 12.59 6.27 14.89
CA ALA A 115 11.66 5.17 14.67
C ALA A 115 11.07 4.83 16.05
N GLY A 116 9.98 5.49 16.41
CA GLY A 116 9.60 5.64 17.80
C GLY A 116 8.10 5.76 18.00
N SER A 117 7.61 4.79 18.77
CA SER A 117 6.38 4.75 19.55
C SER A 117 5.09 4.55 18.77
N SER A 118 4.46 3.42 19.07
CA SER A 118 3.16 2.91 18.66
C SER A 118 1.96 3.75 19.14
N PRO A 119 0.79 3.66 18.49
CA PRO A 119 -0.41 4.38 18.90
C PRO A 119 -1.15 3.59 19.98
N ARG A 120 -1.76 4.33 20.92
CA ARG A 120 -2.65 3.77 21.97
C ARG A 120 -3.95 3.13 21.43
N GLU A 121 -4.11 2.98 20.12
CA GLU A 121 -5.31 2.40 19.50
C GLU A 121 -4.92 1.46 18.36
N LYS A 122 -5.18 0.16 18.55
CA LYS A 122 -4.93 -0.90 17.57
C LYS A 122 -6.00 -0.85 16.48
N ARG A 123 -5.64 -1.14 15.23
CA ARG A 123 -6.62 -1.33 14.15
C ARG A 123 -6.69 -2.77 13.71
N TYR A 124 -7.91 -3.27 13.55
CA TYR A 124 -8.17 -4.63 13.10
C TYR A 124 -8.69 -4.64 11.66
N ILE A 125 -8.00 -5.39 10.81
CA ILE A 125 -8.33 -5.56 9.39
C ILE A 125 -8.68 -7.03 9.16
N GLY A 126 -9.94 -7.34 8.88
CA GLY A 126 -10.38 -8.68 8.48
C GLY A 126 -10.28 -8.87 6.97
N VAL A 127 -9.61 -9.91 6.49
CA VAL A 127 -9.61 -10.26 5.06
C VAL A 127 -10.54 -11.46 4.85
N PHE A 128 -11.68 -11.22 4.19
CA PHE A 128 -12.71 -12.23 3.96
C PHE A 128 -12.73 -12.67 2.50
N THR A 129 -12.90 -13.96 2.25
CA THR A 129 -13.27 -14.46 0.93
C THR A 129 -14.54 -15.27 0.98
N CYS A 130 -15.29 -15.22 -0.10
CA CYS A 130 -16.47 -16.03 -0.30
C CYS A 130 -16.26 -17.17 -1.32
N LYS A 131 -15.04 -17.30 -1.86
CA LYS A 131 -14.64 -18.37 -2.77
C LYS A 131 -13.20 -18.80 -2.52
N GLY A 132 -12.94 -20.11 -2.53
CA GLY A 132 -11.58 -20.64 -2.52
C GLY A 132 -10.77 -20.13 -3.72
N GLY A 133 -9.51 -19.76 -3.49
CA GLY A 133 -8.58 -19.43 -4.56
C GLY A 133 -8.64 -17.99 -5.11
N VAL A 134 -9.33 -17.04 -4.45
CA VAL A 134 -9.27 -15.61 -4.83
C VAL A 134 -8.09 -14.86 -4.22
N GLY A 135 -7.18 -15.55 -3.51
CA GLY A 135 -5.96 -14.98 -2.96
C GLY A 135 -6.10 -14.29 -1.59
N LYS A 136 -7.05 -14.72 -0.74
CA LYS A 136 -7.24 -14.20 0.63
C LYS A 136 -5.94 -14.20 1.44
N THR A 137 -5.37 -15.39 1.67
CA THR A 137 -4.13 -15.58 2.43
C THR A 137 -2.97 -14.81 1.82
N THR A 138 -2.87 -14.80 0.48
CA THR A 138 -1.87 -14.01 -0.24
C THR A 138 -2.01 -12.52 0.07
N ILE A 139 -3.23 -11.98 0.04
CA ILE A 139 -3.48 -10.57 0.31
C ILE A 139 -3.24 -10.23 1.78
N SER A 140 -3.69 -11.07 2.72
CA SER A 140 -3.44 -10.89 4.16
C SER A 140 -1.95 -10.76 4.45
N ALA A 141 -1.14 -11.71 3.95
CA ALA A 141 0.31 -11.75 4.14
C ALA A 141 1.04 -10.55 3.52
N HIS A 142 0.73 -10.23 2.26
CA HIS A 142 1.44 -9.16 1.55
C HIS A 142 0.97 -7.77 1.98
N LEU A 143 -0.28 -7.62 2.41
CA LEU A 143 -0.76 -6.37 3.02
C LEU A 143 -0.06 -6.10 4.35
N ALA A 144 0.15 -7.14 5.17
CA ALA A 144 0.97 -7.02 6.38
C ALA A 144 2.40 -6.58 6.03
N GLY A 145 2.96 -7.17 4.98
CA GLY A 145 4.21 -6.75 4.35
C GLY A 145 4.29 -5.26 4.05
N ALA A 146 3.28 -4.76 3.34
CA ALA A 146 3.22 -3.36 2.95
C ALA A 146 3.12 -2.41 4.16
N PHE A 147 2.29 -2.73 5.15
CA PHE A 147 2.20 -1.94 6.38
C PHE A 147 3.50 -1.99 7.19
N ALA A 148 4.16 -3.14 7.29
CA ALA A 148 5.44 -3.26 7.97
C ALA A 148 6.54 -2.42 7.27
N LEU A 149 6.59 -2.43 5.93
CA LEU A 149 7.46 -1.55 5.16
C LEU A 149 7.14 -0.06 5.36
N CYS A 150 5.89 0.28 5.69
CA CYS A 150 5.49 1.65 6.03
C CYS A 150 5.83 2.05 7.48
N GLY A 151 6.45 1.16 8.26
CA GLY A 151 6.88 1.40 9.65
C GLY A 151 5.84 1.06 10.72
N TYR A 152 4.79 0.31 10.38
CA TYR A 152 3.83 -0.17 11.39
C TYR A 152 4.29 -1.48 12.01
N HIS A 153 4.05 -1.65 13.31
CA HIS A 153 4.10 -2.96 13.95
C HIS A 153 2.84 -3.73 13.57
N VAL A 154 3.01 -4.81 12.81
CA VAL A 154 1.92 -5.60 12.24
C VAL A 154 1.95 -7.01 12.79
N VAL A 155 0.80 -7.48 13.26
CA VAL A 155 0.56 -8.88 13.58
C VAL A 155 -0.44 -9.46 12.60
N LEU A 156 -0.16 -10.68 12.15
CA LEU A 156 -1.01 -11.45 11.26
C LEU A 156 -1.63 -12.60 12.05
N VAL A 157 -2.96 -12.69 12.05
CA VAL A 157 -3.72 -13.71 12.78
C VAL A 157 -4.38 -14.67 11.79
N ASP A 158 -4.01 -15.95 11.83
CA ASP A 158 -4.63 -17.00 11.04
C ASP A 158 -5.92 -17.49 11.72
N LEU A 159 -7.07 -17.20 11.11
CA LEU A 159 -8.38 -17.69 11.55
C LEU A 159 -8.87 -18.87 10.70
N ASP A 160 -8.12 -19.28 9.68
CA ASP A 160 -8.48 -20.39 8.83
C ASP A 160 -8.09 -21.71 9.53
N ARG A 161 -9.06 -22.61 9.70
CA ARG A 161 -8.82 -23.94 10.30
C ARG A 161 -7.82 -24.77 9.49
N GLN A 162 -7.67 -24.48 8.20
CA GLN A 162 -6.68 -25.15 7.37
C GLN A 162 -5.23 -24.71 7.69
N GLY A 163 -5.06 -23.60 8.41
CA GLY A 163 -3.76 -23.07 8.80
C GLY A 163 -2.88 -22.71 7.61
N ASN A 164 -3.49 -22.31 6.48
CA ASN A 164 -2.76 -22.09 5.22
C ASN A 164 -1.71 -21.00 5.39
N LEU A 165 -2.02 -19.96 6.16
CA LEU A 165 -1.07 -18.88 6.41
C LEU A 165 0.09 -19.37 7.27
N ARG A 166 -0.18 -20.04 8.40
CA ARG A 166 0.87 -20.57 9.29
C ARG A 166 1.77 -21.60 8.58
N LYS A 167 1.21 -22.42 7.68
CA LYS A 167 1.99 -23.35 6.85
C LYS A 167 2.95 -22.65 5.89
N LEU A 168 2.54 -21.50 5.35
CA LEU A 168 3.34 -20.75 4.37
C LEU A 168 4.34 -19.79 5.02
N MET A 169 4.11 -19.38 6.28
CA MET A 169 4.86 -18.29 6.92
C MET A 169 5.52 -18.67 8.25
N GLY A 170 5.27 -19.86 8.79
CA GLY A 170 5.76 -20.23 10.11
C GLY A 170 5.23 -19.29 11.20
N GLU A 171 6.11 -18.93 12.13
CA GLU A 171 5.80 -18.02 13.26
C GLU A 171 6.02 -16.54 12.91
N GLY A 172 6.64 -16.25 11.75
CA GLY A 172 6.88 -14.88 11.33
C GLY A 172 7.72 -14.75 10.07
N ILE A 173 7.73 -13.53 9.53
CA ILE A 173 8.48 -13.17 8.33
C ILE A 173 9.44 -12.05 8.64
N TYR A 174 10.70 -12.23 8.23
CA TYR A 174 11.67 -11.15 8.22
C TYR A 174 11.66 -10.40 6.88
N LEU A 175 11.48 -9.08 6.95
CA LEU A 175 11.53 -8.19 5.80
C LEU A 175 12.85 -7.41 5.85
N PRO A 176 13.82 -7.75 4.98
CA PRO A 176 15.12 -7.10 4.98
C PRO A 176 14.97 -5.64 4.53
N HIS A 177 15.68 -4.75 5.21
CA HIS A 177 15.74 -3.34 4.80
C HIS A 177 16.91 -3.14 3.81
N PRO A 178 16.65 -2.61 2.59
CA PRO A 178 17.66 -2.45 1.54
C PRO A 178 18.88 -1.60 1.90
N ARG A 179 18.77 -0.69 2.88
CA ARG A 179 19.81 0.32 3.21
C ARG A 179 20.68 -0.03 4.42
N LYS A 180 20.94 -1.33 4.69
CA LYS A 180 21.73 -1.80 5.85
C LYS A 180 21.20 -1.36 7.23
N LYS A 181 19.91 -1.03 7.32
CA LYS A 181 19.20 -0.89 8.59
C LYS A 181 18.68 -2.26 9.04
N ALA A 182 18.35 -2.40 10.33
CA ALA A 182 17.64 -3.58 10.81
C ALA A 182 16.33 -3.76 10.01
N GLY A 183 16.07 -4.98 9.53
CA GLY A 183 14.80 -5.31 8.90
C GLY A 183 13.65 -5.32 9.91
N THR A 184 12.43 -5.42 9.40
CA THR A 184 11.24 -5.52 10.25
C THR A 184 10.71 -6.94 10.24
N THR A 185 10.12 -7.39 11.34
CA THR A 185 9.46 -8.69 11.43
C THR A 185 7.96 -8.53 11.45
N ILE A 186 7.26 -9.49 10.84
CA ILE A 186 5.81 -9.66 10.98
C ILE A 186 5.59 -10.94 11.77
N THR A 187 4.89 -10.85 12.89
CA THR A 187 4.54 -12.02 13.71
C THR A 187 3.29 -12.67 13.15
N VAL A 188 3.29 -14.00 13.04
CA VAL A 188 2.14 -14.79 12.60
C VAL A 188 1.65 -15.63 13.77
N LEU A 189 0.39 -15.44 14.15
CA LEU A 189 -0.24 -16.09 15.30
C LEU A 189 -1.54 -16.76 14.88
N ASP A 190 -1.97 -17.78 15.61
CA ASP A 190 -3.33 -18.29 15.50
C ASP A 190 -4.32 -17.54 16.41
N GLN A 191 -5.61 -17.86 16.28
CA GLN A 191 -6.68 -17.25 17.08
C GLN A 191 -6.54 -17.41 18.60
N HIS A 192 -5.82 -18.44 19.07
CA HIS A 192 -5.63 -18.74 20.50
C HIS A 192 -4.36 -18.10 21.06
N GLU A 193 -3.35 -17.90 20.21
CA GLU A 193 -2.09 -17.23 20.53
C GLU A 193 -2.24 -15.72 20.59
N TRP A 194 -3.17 -15.14 19.82
CA TRP A 194 -3.38 -13.69 19.78
C TRP A 194 -4.05 -13.15 21.07
N ASP A 195 -3.33 -12.28 21.77
CA ASP A 195 -3.80 -11.54 22.94
C ASP A 195 -3.33 -10.08 22.86
N GLU A 196 -4.29 -9.15 22.82
CA GLU A 196 -4.03 -7.72 22.68
C GLU A 196 -3.20 -7.12 23.82
N ASN A 197 -3.19 -7.77 25.00
CA ASN A 197 -2.46 -7.27 26.17
C ASN A 197 -0.99 -7.72 26.17
N ARG A 198 -0.65 -8.77 25.42
CA ARG A 198 0.72 -9.31 25.34
C ARG A 198 1.59 -8.54 24.37
N ASP A 199 0.99 -7.92 23.36
CA ASP A 199 1.70 -7.12 22.35
C ASP A 199 1.14 -5.69 22.29
N PRO A 200 1.59 -4.80 23.20
CA PRO A 200 1.11 -3.42 23.26
C PRO A 200 1.66 -2.55 22.12
N GLU A 201 2.77 -2.94 21.49
CA GLU A 201 3.42 -2.18 20.41
C GLU A 201 2.72 -2.37 19.05
N THR A 202 1.93 -3.44 18.92
CA THR A 202 1.14 -3.71 17.71
C THR A 202 0.19 -2.56 17.39
N GLY A 203 0.37 -1.94 16.23
CA GLY A 203 -0.52 -0.90 15.72
C GLY A 203 -1.60 -1.44 14.77
N ILE A 204 -1.29 -2.51 14.03
CA ILE A 204 -2.18 -3.10 13.02
C ILE A 204 -2.25 -4.61 13.22
N VAL A 205 -3.47 -5.14 13.25
CA VAL A 205 -3.78 -6.56 13.31
C VAL A 205 -4.50 -6.95 12.03
N ILE A 206 -3.94 -7.87 11.25
CA ILE A 206 -4.58 -8.36 10.04
C ILE A 206 -5.03 -9.80 10.28
N CYS A 207 -6.31 -10.08 10.06
CA CYS A 207 -6.90 -11.40 10.29
C CYS A 207 -7.17 -12.10 8.96
N ASP A 208 -6.50 -13.22 8.70
CA ASP A 208 -6.77 -14.09 7.56
C ASP A 208 -8.02 -14.94 7.86
N CYS A 209 -9.20 -14.43 7.50
CA CYS A 209 -10.48 -15.00 7.97
C CYS A 209 -10.77 -16.36 7.32
N ASN A 210 -11.52 -17.22 8.01
CA ASN A 210 -12.04 -18.45 7.45
C ASN A 210 -13.02 -18.15 6.27
N PRO A 211 -12.94 -18.88 5.13
CA PRO A 211 -13.90 -18.73 4.04
C PRO A 211 -15.37 -18.94 4.45
N GLU A 212 -15.61 -19.79 5.47
CA GLU A 212 -16.93 -19.94 6.06
C GLU A 212 -17.12 -18.90 7.18
N PHE A 213 -17.98 -17.92 6.94
CA PHE A 213 -18.20 -16.79 7.85
C PHE A 213 -18.48 -17.22 9.30
N SER A 214 -19.33 -18.23 9.50
CA SER A 214 -19.74 -18.73 10.82
C SER A 214 -18.63 -19.43 11.62
N GLN A 215 -17.51 -19.78 10.99
CA GLN A 215 -16.38 -20.40 11.67
C GLN A 215 -15.38 -19.39 12.22
N ASN A 216 -15.56 -18.11 11.93
CA ASN A 216 -14.71 -17.04 12.45
C ASN A 216 -15.14 -16.64 13.87
N PRO A 217 -14.19 -16.33 14.76
CA PRO A 217 -14.49 -15.88 16.12
C PRO A 217 -15.21 -14.52 16.13
N VAL A 218 -16.42 -14.53 16.70
CA VAL A 218 -17.32 -13.38 16.74
C VAL A 218 -16.69 -12.20 17.48
N GLU A 219 -15.91 -12.47 18.54
CA GLU A 219 -15.23 -11.45 19.33
C GLU A 219 -14.25 -10.64 18.48
N LEU A 220 -13.44 -11.29 17.63
CA LEU A 220 -12.51 -10.60 16.73
C LEU A 220 -13.24 -9.86 15.62
N MET A 221 -14.23 -10.49 14.99
CA MET A 221 -14.97 -9.86 13.90
C MET A 221 -15.74 -8.61 14.34
N SER A 222 -16.22 -8.59 15.58
CA SER A 222 -16.88 -7.41 16.17
C SER A 222 -15.94 -6.23 16.38
N ARG A 223 -14.62 -6.48 16.41
CA ARG A 223 -13.56 -5.48 16.60
C ARG A 223 -12.98 -4.96 15.28
N PHE A 224 -13.31 -5.57 14.15
CA PHE A 224 -12.78 -5.15 12.86
C PHE A 224 -13.17 -3.70 12.57
N ASP A 225 -12.17 -2.86 12.32
CA ASP A 225 -12.35 -1.50 11.84
C ASP A 225 -12.56 -1.54 10.32
N TYR A 226 -11.82 -2.42 9.64
CA TYR A 226 -11.83 -2.59 8.20
C TYR A 226 -12.00 -4.05 7.81
N CYS A 227 -12.76 -4.29 6.75
CA CYS A 227 -12.90 -5.60 6.12
C CYS A 227 -12.53 -5.49 4.64
N LEU A 228 -11.62 -6.34 4.18
CA LEU A 228 -11.20 -6.42 2.79
C LEU A 228 -11.75 -7.71 2.14
N ILE A 229 -12.44 -7.56 1.01
CA ILE A 229 -13.02 -8.67 0.25
C ILE A 229 -12.36 -8.72 -1.14
N PRO A 230 -11.33 -9.55 -1.34
CA PRO A 230 -10.77 -9.77 -2.67
C PRO A 230 -11.71 -10.52 -3.61
N THR A 231 -11.76 -10.08 -4.85
CA THR A 231 -12.53 -10.71 -5.93
C THR A 231 -11.77 -10.65 -7.24
N THR A 232 -12.16 -11.46 -8.21
CA THR A 232 -11.53 -11.50 -9.54
C THR A 232 -12.53 -11.14 -10.64
N LEU A 233 -12.04 -10.50 -11.71
CA LEU A 233 -12.84 -10.21 -12.90
C LEU A 233 -12.89 -11.44 -13.81
N ASN A 234 -13.73 -12.41 -13.45
CA ASN A 234 -13.95 -13.62 -14.26
C ASN A 234 -15.32 -13.57 -14.96
N PRO A 235 -15.39 -13.66 -16.31
CA PRO A 235 -16.65 -13.62 -17.06
C PRO A 235 -17.69 -14.64 -16.58
N LEU A 236 -17.27 -15.85 -16.25
CA LEU A 236 -18.16 -16.95 -15.84
C LEU A 236 -18.59 -16.83 -14.38
N GLY A 237 -17.91 -15.99 -13.60
CA GLY A 237 -18.09 -15.87 -12.16
C GLY A 237 -18.73 -14.57 -11.72
N ILE A 238 -18.89 -13.57 -12.58
CA ILE A 238 -19.10 -12.19 -12.13
C ILE A 238 -20.40 -11.98 -11.35
N ASN A 239 -21.54 -12.48 -11.86
CA ASN A 239 -22.83 -12.40 -11.17
C ASN A 239 -22.82 -13.19 -9.85
N LYS A 240 -22.12 -14.33 -9.83
CA LYS A 240 -21.98 -15.16 -8.61
C LYS A 240 -21.09 -14.45 -7.59
N ASN A 241 -19.99 -13.84 -8.03
CA ASN A 241 -19.09 -13.10 -7.17
C ASN A 241 -19.84 -11.95 -6.49
N GLY A 242 -20.57 -11.12 -7.25
CA GLY A 242 -21.31 -10.00 -6.67
C GLY A 242 -22.43 -10.44 -5.72
N PHE A 243 -23.20 -11.50 -6.04
CA PHE A 243 -24.17 -12.07 -5.10
C PHE A 243 -23.53 -12.52 -3.78
N ILE A 244 -22.40 -13.23 -3.84
CA ILE A 244 -21.78 -13.74 -2.61
C ILE A 244 -21.15 -12.59 -1.81
N ILE A 245 -20.53 -11.60 -2.46
CA ILE A 245 -19.99 -10.43 -1.76
C ILE A 245 -21.12 -9.68 -1.03
N ARG A 246 -22.28 -9.48 -1.68
CA ARG A 246 -23.48 -8.89 -1.03
C ARG A 246 -23.89 -9.67 0.22
N LYS A 247 -23.90 -11.01 0.13
CA LYS A 247 -24.22 -11.87 1.28
C LYS A 247 -23.22 -11.68 2.41
N THR A 248 -21.92 -11.70 2.13
CA THR A 248 -20.86 -11.51 3.12
C THR A 248 -20.92 -10.11 3.74
N PHE A 249 -21.21 -9.07 2.96
CA PHE A 249 -21.42 -7.72 3.48
C PHE A 249 -22.57 -7.68 4.49
N GLN A 250 -23.69 -8.33 4.18
CA GLN A 250 -24.83 -8.41 5.09
C GLN A 250 -24.47 -9.17 6.38
N GLU A 251 -23.76 -10.29 6.26
CA GLU A 251 -23.29 -11.08 7.40
C GLU A 251 -22.36 -10.27 8.31
N ILE A 252 -21.35 -9.59 7.74
CA ILE A 252 -20.46 -8.68 8.46
C ILE A 252 -21.27 -7.57 9.12
N ARG A 253 -22.17 -6.92 8.40
CA ARG A 253 -22.94 -5.77 8.91
C ARG A 253 -23.92 -6.13 10.02
N ASN A 254 -24.48 -7.35 9.98
CA ASN A 254 -25.32 -7.87 11.05
C ASN A 254 -24.55 -8.00 12.37
N LEU A 255 -23.24 -8.29 12.30
CA LEU A 255 -22.38 -8.42 13.46
C LEU A 255 -21.72 -7.10 13.88
N ASN A 256 -21.19 -6.35 12.92
CA ASN A 256 -20.41 -5.14 13.14
C ASN A 256 -20.95 -3.99 12.28
N ARG A 257 -21.66 -3.06 12.92
CA ARG A 257 -22.30 -1.90 12.26
C ARG A 257 -21.35 -0.76 11.90
N LYS A 258 -20.11 -0.79 12.42
CA LYS A 258 -19.14 0.31 12.28
C LYS A 258 -18.03 0.00 11.28
N THR A 259 -17.79 -1.27 10.96
CA THR A 259 -16.70 -1.67 10.06
C THR A 259 -16.87 -1.06 8.67
N GLU A 260 -15.80 -0.58 8.09
CA GLU A 260 -15.76 -0.18 6.68
C GLU A 260 -15.35 -1.39 5.84
N MET A 261 -16.05 -1.61 4.73
CA MET A 261 -15.88 -2.79 3.89
C MET A 261 -15.37 -2.37 2.51
N PHE A 262 -14.28 -2.97 2.06
CA PHE A 262 -13.60 -2.67 0.80
C PHE A 262 -13.55 -3.89 -0.09
N VAL A 263 -13.99 -3.75 -1.35
CA VAL A 263 -13.79 -4.77 -2.38
C VAL A 263 -12.58 -4.42 -3.21
N VAL A 264 -11.63 -5.35 -3.32
CA VAL A 264 -10.40 -5.19 -4.10
C VAL A 264 -10.35 -6.20 -5.24
N ILE A 265 -9.95 -5.73 -6.42
CA ILE A 265 -9.74 -6.60 -7.57
C ILE A 265 -8.36 -7.25 -7.46
N ASN A 266 -8.37 -8.58 -7.36
CA ASN A 266 -7.18 -9.42 -7.41
C ASN A 266 -7.05 -10.09 -8.79
N ASN A 267 -5.84 -10.56 -9.08
CA ASN A 267 -5.49 -11.25 -10.30
C ASN A 267 -5.81 -10.43 -11.56
N PHE A 268 -5.56 -9.12 -11.51
CA PHE A 268 -5.88 -8.20 -12.60
C PHE A 268 -4.84 -8.30 -13.72
N ASP A 269 -5.29 -8.54 -14.96
CA ASP A 269 -4.41 -8.56 -16.13
C ASP A 269 -4.59 -7.27 -16.97
N PRO A 270 -3.66 -6.31 -16.92
CA PRO A 270 -3.79 -5.04 -17.63
C PRO A 270 -3.75 -5.17 -19.17
N ALA A 271 -3.33 -6.32 -19.72
CA ALA A 271 -3.31 -6.55 -21.16
C ALA A 271 -4.74 -6.60 -21.76
N GLU A 272 -5.73 -6.99 -20.95
CA GLU A 272 -7.09 -7.26 -21.42
C GLU A 272 -8.07 -6.08 -21.23
N LYS A 273 -7.68 -4.89 -21.70
CA LYS A 273 -8.42 -3.62 -21.46
C LYS A 273 -9.92 -3.69 -21.72
N LYS A 274 -10.34 -4.18 -22.90
CA LYS A 274 -11.77 -4.24 -23.28
C LYS A 274 -12.56 -5.20 -22.39
N ARG A 275 -11.98 -6.38 -22.07
CA ARG A 275 -12.61 -7.34 -21.17
C ARG A 275 -12.74 -6.74 -19.76
N ASN A 276 -11.65 -6.18 -19.26
CA ASN A 276 -11.61 -5.61 -17.92
C ASN A 276 -12.63 -4.48 -17.76
N GLN A 277 -12.74 -3.59 -18.75
CA GLN A 277 -13.72 -2.51 -18.72
C GLN A 277 -15.16 -3.05 -18.61
N VAL A 278 -15.55 -3.98 -19.49
CA VAL A 278 -16.90 -4.57 -19.48
C VAL A 278 -17.20 -5.28 -18.16
N LEU A 279 -16.26 -6.09 -17.66
CA LEU A 279 -16.46 -6.82 -16.40
C LEU A 279 -16.47 -5.88 -15.19
N ASN A 280 -15.58 -4.89 -15.15
CA ASN A 280 -15.54 -3.88 -14.11
C ASN A 280 -16.86 -3.10 -14.05
N ASP A 281 -17.41 -2.69 -15.20
CA ASP A 281 -18.69 -1.98 -15.27
C ASP A 281 -19.87 -2.82 -14.77
N LEU A 282 -19.90 -4.11 -15.11
CA LEU A 282 -20.92 -5.04 -14.59
C LEU A 282 -20.85 -5.15 -13.06
N LEU A 283 -19.65 -5.34 -12.52
CA LEU A 283 -19.45 -5.48 -11.08
C LEU A 283 -19.77 -4.17 -10.35
N LYS A 284 -19.27 -3.04 -10.85
CA LYS A 284 -19.59 -1.69 -10.35
C LYS A 284 -21.09 -1.43 -10.28
N ASN A 285 -21.85 -1.84 -11.30
CA ASN A 285 -23.30 -1.70 -11.31
C ASN A 285 -23.98 -2.51 -10.20
N GLU A 286 -23.48 -3.71 -9.89
CA GLU A 286 -23.99 -4.47 -8.75
C GLU A 286 -23.70 -3.80 -7.41
N PHE A 287 -22.52 -3.18 -7.27
CA PHE A 287 -22.12 -2.46 -6.04
C PHE A 287 -22.76 -1.09 -5.88
N LYS A 288 -23.20 -0.44 -6.96
CA LYS A 288 -23.83 0.88 -6.89
C LYS A 288 -25.04 0.90 -5.95
N GLY A 289 -25.84 -0.17 -5.97
CA GLY A 289 -26.97 -0.32 -5.05
C GLY A 289 -26.55 -0.56 -3.59
N LEU A 290 -25.45 -1.28 -3.36
CA LEU A 290 -24.90 -1.51 -2.02
C LEU A 290 -24.33 -0.22 -1.41
N SER A 291 -23.46 0.48 -2.14
CA SER A 291 -22.82 1.70 -1.64
C SER A 291 -23.81 2.85 -1.43
N MET A 292 -24.94 2.86 -2.15
CA MET A 292 -26.04 3.80 -1.87
C MET A 292 -26.79 3.45 -0.57
N ALA A 293 -26.89 2.17 -0.22
CA ALA A 293 -27.58 1.71 0.98
C ALA A 293 -26.70 1.76 2.24
N ASP A 294 -25.39 1.53 2.08
CA ASP A 294 -24.40 1.57 3.16
C ASP A 294 -23.18 2.39 2.71
N PRO A 295 -22.97 3.62 3.25
CA PRO A 295 -21.87 4.49 2.85
C PRO A 295 -20.50 3.97 3.29
N LEU A 296 -20.44 2.96 4.18
CA LEU A 296 -19.22 2.31 4.63
C LEU A 296 -18.84 1.13 3.72
N CYS A 297 -19.55 0.92 2.61
CA CYS A 297 -19.25 -0.09 1.59
C CYS A 297 -18.57 0.55 0.38
N HIS A 298 -17.31 0.21 0.16
CA HIS A 298 -16.45 0.78 -0.87
C HIS A 298 -16.07 -0.27 -1.91
N TYR A 299 -16.25 0.08 -3.19
CA TYR A 299 -15.68 -0.65 -4.31
C TYR A 299 -14.43 0.08 -4.77
N ILE A 300 -13.26 -0.57 -4.68
CA ILE A 300 -12.01 0.02 -5.15
C ILE A 300 -11.90 -0.19 -6.65
N ASP A 301 -11.82 0.91 -7.40
CA ASP A 301 -11.63 0.83 -8.85
C ASP A 301 -10.26 0.19 -9.16
N PRO A 302 -10.18 -0.81 -10.06
CA PRO A 302 -8.89 -1.37 -10.46
C PRO A 302 -7.91 -0.33 -11.06
N ASP A 303 -8.43 0.80 -11.56
CA ASP A 303 -7.61 1.93 -12.02
C ASP A 303 -6.95 2.70 -10.86
N ASP A 304 -7.56 2.70 -9.66
CA ASP A 304 -6.98 3.27 -8.45
C ASP A 304 -6.04 2.28 -7.77
N VAL A 305 -6.54 1.08 -7.48
CA VAL A 305 -5.76 -0.03 -6.90
C VAL A 305 -6.27 -1.35 -7.43
N SER A 306 -5.36 -2.15 -7.96
CA SER A 306 -5.59 -3.56 -8.24
C SER A 306 -4.35 -4.37 -7.89
N ILE A 307 -4.55 -5.63 -7.49
CA ILE A 307 -3.45 -6.58 -7.36
C ILE A 307 -3.30 -7.29 -8.71
N ARG A 308 -2.23 -6.96 -9.42
CA ARG A 308 -2.00 -7.49 -10.77
C ARG A 308 -1.61 -8.96 -10.72
N PHE A 309 -1.94 -9.68 -11.79
CA PHE A 309 -1.46 -11.05 -11.95
C PHE A 309 0.07 -11.06 -11.93
N SER A 310 0.62 -11.90 -11.05
CA SER A 310 2.06 -12.13 -10.96
C SER A 310 2.30 -13.60 -10.70
N LYS A 311 3.20 -14.21 -11.49
CA LYS A 311 3.67 -15.58 -11.22
C LYS A 311 4.32 -15.69 -9.84
N GLN A 312 4.94 -14.61 -9.34
CA GLN A 312 5.53 -14.60 -8.00
C GLN A 312 4.45 -14.81 -6.92
N LEU A 313 3.30 -14.15 -7.06
CA LEU A 313 2.17 -14.30 -6.14
C LEU A 313 1.49 -15.68 -6.27
N LEU A 314 1.47 -16.25 -7.48
CA LEU A 314 0.89 -17.56 -7.74
C LEU A 314 1.70 -18.69 -7.08
N TYR A 315 3.02 -18.58 -7.10
CA TYR A 315 3.95 -19.57 -6.55
C TYR A 315 4.58 -19.13 -5.22
N TRP A 316 3.99 -18.13 -4.55
CA TRP A 316 4.46 -17.70 -3.24
C TRP A 316 4.35 -18.85 -2.23
N GLY A 317 5.40 -19.05 -1.43
CA GLY A 317 5.54 -20.15 -0.49
C GLY A 317 5.89 -21.50 -1.12
N TYR A 318 6.08 -21.57 -2.45
CA TYR A 318 6.64 -22.75 -3.11
C TYR A 318 8.02 -23.10 -2.55
N GLU A 319 8.87 -22.08 -2.37
CA GLU A 319 10.22 -22.21 -1.79
C GLU A 319 10.16 -22.79 -0.36
N THR A 320 9.20 -22.35 0.45
CA THR A 320 9.02 -22.86 1.82
C THR A 320 8.45 -24.29 1.85
N VAL A 321 7.53 -24.63 0.94
CA VAL A 321 6.87 -25.94 0.91
C VAL A 321 7.75 -27.03 0.28
N ILE A 322 8.63 -26.68 -0.66
CA ILE A 322 9.38 -27.65 -1.47
C ILE A 322 10.89 -27.55 -1.24
N GLU A 323 11.42 -26.36 -0.98
CA GLU A 323 12.86 -26.10 -0.90
C GLU A 323 13.37 -25.90 0.54
N ASP A 324 12.51 -26.07 1.55
CA ASP A 324 12.79 -25.88 2.99
C ASP A 324 13.44 -24.50 3.29
N ALA A 325 13.09 -23.50 2.48
CA ALA A 325 13.62 -22.15 2.57
C ALA A 325 12.81 -21.28 3.53
N GLU A 326 13.46 -20.27 4.13
CA GLU A 326 12.78 -19.29 4.97
C GLU A 326 11.63 -18.60 4.20
N PRO A 327 10.46 -18.37 4.85
CA PRO A 327 9.32 -17.74 4.20
C PRO A 327 9.62 -16.27 3.81
N GLN A 328 9.39 -15.92 2.54
CA GLN A 328 9.77 -14.60 1.99
C GLN A 328 8.73 -14.00 1.05
N LEU A 329 8.25 -12.77 1.33
CA LEU A 329 7.17 -12.15 0.54
C LEU A 329 7.58 -12.04 -0.92
N SER A 330 6.60 -12.04 -1.84
CA SER A 330 6.81 -11.82 -3.29
C SER A 330 7.18 -10.37 -3.62
N PHE A 331 8.00 -9.77 -2.76
CA PHE A 331 8.48 -8.40 -2.85
C PHE A 331 9.85 -8.33 -3.54
N ARG A 332 10.45 -9.47 -3.91
CA ARG A 332 11.73 -9.46 -4.62
C ARG A 332 11.60 -8.70 -5.95
N ALA A 333 12.55 -7.81 -6.21
CA ALA A 333 12.62 -7.07 -7.46
C ALA A 333 13.29 -7.91 -8.54
N PHE A 334 12.70 -7.92 -9.75
CA PHE A 334 13.31 -8.46 -10.95
C PHE A 334 13.48 -7.31 -11.95
N GLY A 335 14.72 -7.04 -12.39
CA GLY A 335 15.01 -5.87 -13.22
C GLY A 335 14.81 -4.53 -12.50
N GLY A 336 14.98 -4.50 -11.16
CA GLY A 336 14.87 -3.27 -10.36
C GLY A 336 13.44 -2.87 -9.97
N ARG A 337 12.43 -3.72 -10.25
CA ARG A 337 11.02 -3.47 -9.87
C ARG A 337 10.34 -4.71 -9.32
N SER A 338 9.48 -4.55 -8.31
CA SER A 338 8.55 -5.59 -7.85
C SER A 338 7.09 -5.15 -8.01
N LEU A 339 6.39 -5.72 -9.01
CA LEU A 339 4.96 -5.44 -9.22
C LEU A 339 4.12 -5.77 -7.98
N PRO A 340 4.23 -6.96 -7.35
CA PRO A 340 3.43 -7.28 -6.17
C PRO A 340 3.67 -6.29 -5.03
N ARG A 341 4.93 -6.01 -4.68
CA ARG A 341 5.27 -5.05 -3.61
C ARG A 341 4.54 -3.74 -3.80
N SER A 342 4.60 -3.25 -5.02
CA SER A 342 4.06 -1.95 -5.34
C SER A 342 2.53 -1.88 -5.40
N ASP A 343 1.88 -2.98 -5.77
CA ASP A 343 0.41 -3.11 -5.72
C ASP A 343 -0.08 -3.15 -4.27
N PHE A 344 0.63 -3.87 -3.39
CA PHE A 344 0.29 -3.93 -1.97
C PHE A 344 0.59 -2.63 -1.21
N LEU A 345 1.65 -1.89 -1.59
CA LEU A 345 1.90 -0.55 -1.06
C LEU A 345 0.80 0.44 -1.49
N ALA A 346 0.31 0.36 -2.73
CA ALA A 346 -0.83 1.17 -3.19
C ALA A 346 -2.12 0.82 -2.44
N LEU A 347 -2.37 -0.47 -2.16
CA LEU A 347 -3.50 -0.91 -1.36
C LEU A 347 -3.41 -0.39 0.09
N ALA A 348 -2.26 -0.50 0.74
CA ALA A 348 -2.05 0.02 2.08
C ALA A 348 -2.26 1.54 2.13
N GLU A 349 -1.79 2.26 1.10
CA GLU A 349 -2.01 3.70 0.94
C GLU A 349 -3.48 4.06 0.79
N TYR A 350 -4.22 3.33 -0.06
CA TYR A 350 -5.64 3.55 -0.28
C TYR A 350 -6.43 3.37 1.01
N LEU A 351 -6.16 2.29 1.75
CA LEU A 351 -6.79 2.04 3.05
C LEU A 351 -6.43 3.14 4.04
N GLN A 352 -5.19 3.65 4.06
CA GLN A 352 -4.81 4.76 4.93
C GLN A 352 -5.59 6.06 4.65
N ASN A 353 -5.89 6.34 3.39
CA ASN A 353 -6.55 7.56 2.96
C ASN A 353 -8.07 7.54 3.12
N HIS A 354 -8.68 6.37 2.96
CA HIS A 354 -10.13 6.20 3.06
C HIS A 354 -10.57 5.89 4.49
N SER A 355 -9.64 5.97 5.44
CA SER A 355 -9.90 5.62 6.82
C SER A 355 -9.16 6.50 7.83
N ASP A 356 -9.48 6.32 9.11
CA ASP A 356 -8.80 7.00 10.22
C ASP A 356 -7.41 6.43 10.55
N LEU A 357 -6.87 5.51 9.73
CA LEU A 357 -5.51 4.96 9.86
C LEU A 357 -4.43 6.06 9.82
N ASP A 358 -4.68 7.21 9.21
CA ASP A 358 -3.73 8.33 9.19
C ASP A 358 -3.60 9.08 10.54
N LYS A 359 -4.60 8.95 11.43
CA LYS A 359 -4.59 9.57 12.78
C LYS A 359 -3.62 8.86 13.72
N ILE A 360 -3.42 7.56 13.51
CA ILE A 360 -2.49 6.68 14.22
C ILE A 360 -1.07 7.21 14.13
N LYS A 361 -0.60 7.64 12.96
CA LYS A 361 0.74 8.20 12.76
C LYS A 361 0.92 9.60 13.39
N LYS A 362 -0.15 10.41 13.46
CA LYS A 362 -0.12 11.77 14.06
C LYS A 362 -0.10 11.78 15.59
N ALA A 363 -0.63 10.74 16.24
CA ALA A 363 -0.57 10.60 17.70
C ALA A 363 0.86 10.36 18.22
N LEU A 364 1.74 9.83 17.38
CA LEU A 364 3.09 9.35 17.73
C LEU A 364 4.11 10.49 17.75
N ALA A 365 3.96 11.45 16.83
CA ALA A 365 4.85 12.61 16.72
C ALA A 365 4.71 13.64 17.86
N LYS A 366 3.78 13.45 18.80
CA LYS A 366 3.47 14.41 19.88
C LYS A 366 3.87 13.97 21.29
N THR A 367 4.56 12.84 21.46
CA THR A 367 4.98 12.39 22.80
C THR A 367 6.42 12.84 23.06
N PRO A 368 6.67 13.89 23.87
CA PRO A 368 8.03 14.17 24.31
C PRO A 368 8.47 13.06 25.26
N VAL A 369 9.58 12.40 24.91
CA VAL A 369 10.32 11.51 25.80
C VAL A 369 10.66 12.31 27.05
N LYS A 370 10.02 11.99 28.18
CA LYS A 370 10.48 12.48 29.48
C LYS A 370 11.83 11.82 29.74
N LYS A 371 12.87 12.66 29.82
CA LYS A 371 14.25 12.31 30.18
C LYS A 371 14.33 11.57 31.50
#